data_AF-A0A6A5K7S5-F1
#
_entry.id   AF-A0A6A5K7S5-F1
#
_cell.length_a   1.000
_cell.length_b   1.000
_cell.length_c   1.000
_cell.angle_alpha   90.00
_cell.angle_beta   90.00
_cell.angle_gamma   90.00
#
_symmetry.space_group_name_H-M   'P 1'
#
loop_
_entity.id
_entity.type
_entity.pdbx_description
1 polymer ?
#
loop_
_entity_poly.entity_id
_entity_poly.type
_entity_poly.pdbx_seq_one_letter_code
_entity_poly.pdbx_strand_id
1 'polypeptide(L)'
;MRISLSLAVLLGVGEASTPGSLWSWHPPTAKDSRGPCPMLNTLANHEFLPHTGRDFTQDDIVNALKTGLNFSDELGTFLFEQGLKTNTAENATTWGLDTLSTHNILEHDASLSRADHEYANDAVTFNATVFEQTSSYWTGDLINIQMAADARLARIVDSLKYNPEFSLSATGAQFGAGEGAAYLIVFGNRTEVTARKDVVRSFFENERLPTDMGWTIPSPAITIKELFEVKDAIIAATRFEVEGVEKMKRAHGILDKGF
;
A
#
# COMPACT_ATOMS: atom_id res chain seq x y z
N MET A 1 -11.91 -64.66 11.83
CA MET A 1 -11.70 -63.67 12.90
C MET A 1 -10.91 -62.51 12.29
N ARG A 2 -11.49 -61.31 12.35
CA ARG A 2 -10.96 -60.07 11.79
C ARG A 2 -9.64 -59.68 12.47
N ILE A 3 -8.79 -58.93 11.77
CA ILE A 3 -8.36 -57.56 12.12
C ILE A 3 -7.51 -57.05 10.94
N SER A 4 -8.07 -56.13 10.17
CA SER A 4 -7.34 -55.32 9.19
C SER A 4 -6.71 -54.14 9.91
N LEU A 5 -5.41 -53.93 9.74
CA LEU A 5 -4.68 -52.79 10.30
C LEU A 5 -4.54 -51.74 9.18
N SER A 6 -5.45 -50.76 9.15
CA SER A 6 -5.32 -49.59 8.27
C SER A 6 -4.69 -48.46 9.06
N LEU A 7 -3.40 -48.24 8.87
CA LEU A 7 -2.68 -47.09 9.43
C LEU A 7 -2.92 -45.89 8.50
N ALA A 8 -3.88 -45.05 8.85
CA ALA A 8 -4.07 -43.76 8.19
C ALA A 8 -2.99 -42.79 8.68
N VAL A 9 -2.01 -42.51 7.83
CA VAL A 9 -1.06 -41.40 8.05
C VAL A 9 -1.77 -40.13 7.62
N LEU A 10 -2.31 -39.37 8.58
CA LEU A 10 -2.66 -37.97 8.35
C LEU A 10 -1.35 -37.18 8.29
N LEU A 11 -0.91 -36.83 7.08
CA LEU A 11 0.01 -35.73 6.86
C LEU A 11 -0.79 -34.43 7.05
N GLY A 12 -0.91 -33.98 8.30
CA GLY A 12 -1.26 -32.60 8.57
C GLY A 12 -0.06 -31.74 8.18
N VAL A 13 -0.12 -31.12 7.00
CA VAL A 13 0.77 -30.00 6.68
C VAL A 13 0.24 -28.83 7.52
N GLY A 14 0.69 -28.75 8.77
CA GLY A 14 0.69 -27.46 9.44
C GLY A 14 1.71 -26.63 8.70
N GLU A 15 1.27 -25.67 7.89
CA GLU A 15 2.16 -24.62 7.42
C GLU A 15 2.70 -23.94 8.68
N ALA A 16 3.95 -24.25 9.00
CA ALA A 16 4.67 -23.54 10.01
C ALA A 16 4.72 -22.08 9.54
N SER A 17 4.18 -21.17 10.34
CA SER A 17 4.42 -19.75 10.21
C SER A 17 5.94 -19.55 10.29
N THR A 18 6.59 -19.51 9.13
CA THR A 18 8.01 -19.22 9.04
C THR A 18 8.19 -17.83 9.65
N PRO A 19 9.01 -17.68 10.70
CA PRO A 19 9.32 -16.34 11.17
C PRO A 19 10.03 -15.63 10.02
N GLY A 20 9.37 -14.63 9.44
CA GLY A 20 9.91 -13.87 8.32
C GLY A 20 11.28 -13.28 8.64
N SER A 21 12.02 -12.91 7.59
CA SER A 21 13.40 -12.48 7.72
C SER A 21 13.57 -11.03 7.29
N LEU A 22 14.20 -10.20 8.13
CA LEU A 22 14.59 -8.84 7.74
C LEU A 22 15.72 -8.79 6.70
N TRP A 23 16.44 -9.90 6.53
CA TRP A 23 17.66 -9.97 5.73
C TRP A 23 17.50 -10.84 4.48
N SER A 24 16.72 -11.91 4.60
CA SER A 24 16.42 -12.82 3.49
C SER A 24 15.27 -12.23 2.69
N TRP A 25 15.53 -11.99 1.41
CA TRP A 25 14.55 -11.54 0.43
C TRP A 25 14.63 -12.48 -0.76
N HIS A 26 13.48 -12.95 -1.23
CA HIS A 26 13.37 -13.77 -2.41
C HIS A 26 12.39 -13.11 -3.39
N PRO A 27 12.74 -13.02 -4.69
CA PRO A 27 11.80 -12.52 -5.68
C PRO A 27 10.64 -13.51 -5.85
N PRO A 28 9.43 -13.03 -6.23
CA PRO A 28 8.34 -13.93 -6.59
C PRO A 28 8.72 -14.80 -7.79
N THR A 29 8.32 -16.07 -7.76
CA THR A 29 8.37 -16.95 -8.93
C THR A 29 7.11 -16.78 -9.79
N ALA A 30 7.08 -17.40 -10.97
CA ALA A 30 5.91 -17.40 -11.84
C ALA A 30 4.65 -18.05 -11.23
N LYS A 31 4.76 -18.73 -10.09
CA LYS A 31 3.62 -19.34 -9.38
C LYS A 31 3.09 -18.46 -8.24
N ASP A 32 3.87 -17.49 -7.80
CA ASP A 32 3.54 -16.64 -6.66
C ASP A 32 2.67 -15.47 -7.12
N SER A 33 1.77 -15.01 -6.25
CA SER A 33 0.97 -13.81 -6.50
C SER A 33 1.66 -12.59 -5.88
N ARG A 34 1.57 -11.46 -6.58
CA ARG A 34 1.82 -10.13 -6.02
C ARG A 34 0.66 -9.23 -6.40
N GLY A 35 0.50 -8.14 -5.65
CA GLY A 35 -0.65 -7.26 -5.73
C GLY A 35 -0.27 -5.79 -5.83
N PRO A 36 -1.25 -4.87 -5.71
CA PRO A 36 -1.01 -3.42 -5.79
C PRO A 36 -0.24 -2.86 -4.59
N CYS A 37 -0.26 -3.55 -3.45
CA CYS A 37 0.36 -3.08 -2.22
C CYS A 37 1.85 -3.46 -2.16
N PRO A 38 2.80 -2.50 -2.31
CA PRO A 38 4.22 -2.80 -2.25
C PRO A 38 4.65 -3.36 -0.90
N MET A 39 3.97 -2.99 0.19
CA MET A 39 4.32 -3.49 1.52
C MET A 39 3.95 -4.96 1.70
N LEU A 40 2.76 -5.38 1.29
CA LEU A 40 2.39 -6.80 1.40
C LEU A 40 3.20 -7.67 0.43
N ASN A 41 3.53 -7.14 -0.75
CA ASN A 41 4.50 -7.77 -1.66
C ASN A 41 5.86 -7.96 -0.98
N THR A 42 6.36 -6.91 -0.30
CA THR A 42 7.60 -6.95 0.49
C THR A 42 7.54 -8.01 1.59
N LEU A 43 6.46 -8.06 2.37
CA LEU A 43 6.30 -9.04 3.45
C LEU A 43 6.22 -10.48 2.92
N ALA A 44 5.62 -10.71 1.75
CA ALA A 44 5.66 -12.01 1.08
C ALA A 44 7.08 -12.35 0.57
N ASN A 45 7.79 -11.39 -0.03
CA ASN A 45 9.19 -11.57 -0.49
C ASN A 45 10.16 -11.89 0.67
N HIS A 46 9.85 -11.38 1.86
CA HIS A 46 10.60 -11.61 3.11
C HIS A 46 10.04 -12.77 3.96
N GLU A 47 9.05 -13.51 3.44
CA GLU A 47 8.42 -14.67 4.09
C GLU A 47 7.79 -14.37 5.46
N PHE A 48 7.45 -13.10 5.74
CA PHE A 48 6.57 -12.74 6.84
C PHE A 48 5.11 -13.14 6.55
N LEU A 49 4.72 -13.08 5.28
CA LEU A 49 3.50 -13.68 4.75
C LEU A 49 3.85 -14.93 3.94
N PRO A 50 2.90 -15.87 3.72
CA PRO A 50 3.07 -16.95 2.77
C PRO A 50 3.60 -16.43 1.43
N HIS A 51 4.77 -16.92 1.01
CA HIS A 51 5.48 -16.41 -0.18
C HIS A 51 4.65 -16.53 -1.46
N THR A 52 3.73 -17.51 -1.48
CA THR A 52 2.73 -17.75 -2.53
C THR A 52 1.83 -16.56 -2.80
N GLY A 53 1.69 -15.64 -1.84
CA GLY A 53 0.88 -14.43 -1.96
C GLY A 53 -0.62 -14.68 -1.95
N ARG A 54 -1.08 -15.81 -1.42
CA ARG A 54 -2.49 -16.26 -1.49
C ARG A 54 -2.98 -16.75 -0.13
N ASP A 55 -4.30 -16.79 0.01
CA ASP A 55 -5.03 -17.42 1.12
C ASP A 55 -4.60 -16.96 2.51
N PHE A 56 -4.25 -15.68 2.66
CA PHE A 56 -3.90 -15.11 3.95
C PHE A 56 -5.09 -15.17 4.91
N THR A 57 -4.85 -15.77 6.08
CA THR A 57 -5.76 -15.71 7.23
C THR A 57 -5.58 -14.39 8.00
N GLN A 58 -6.48 -14.13 8.94
CA GLN A 58 -6.32 -12.98 9.85
C GLN A 58 -5.02 -13.08 10.65
N ASP A 59 -4.70 -14.27 11.14
CA ASP A 59 -3.50 -14.51 11.93
C ASP A 59 -2.24 -14.26 11.09
N ASP A 60 -2.23 -14.63 9.81
CA ASP A 60 -1.10 -14.36 8.92
C ASP A 60 -0.86 -12.85 8.77
N ILE A 61 -1.90 -12.07 8.47
CA ILE A 61 -1.79 -10.63 8.28
C ILE A 61 -1.40 -9.92 9.59
N VAL A 62 -2.06 -10.25 10.70
CA VAL A 62 -1.77 -9.65 12.01
C VAL A 62 -0.34 -9.97 12.44
N ASN A 63 0.10 -11.23 12.33
CA ASN A 63 1.45 -11.62 12.72
C ASN A 63 2.51 -11.00 11.80
N ALA A 64 2.30 -10.97 10.49
CA ALA A 64 3.24 -10.39 9.54
C ALA A 64 3.44 -8.88 9.78
N LEU A 65 2.34 -8.13 9.93
CA LEU A 65 2.40 -6.68 10.18
C LEU A 65 3.01 -6.37 11.55
N LYS A 66 2.71 -7.17 12.57
CA LYS A 66 3.30 -7.03 13.91
C LYS A 66 4.80 -7.33 13.92
N THR A 67 5.21 -8.45 13.34
CA THR A 67 6.61 -8.90 13.43
C THR A 67 7.53 -8.22 12.42
N GLY A 68 7.00 -7.86 11.25
CA GLY A 68 7.77 -7.18 10.19
C GLY A 68 7.80 -5.65 10.33
N LEU A 69 6.74 -5.03 10.88
CA LEU A 69 6.57 -3.57 10.88
C LEU A 69 6.19 -2.98 12.25
N ASN A 70 6.00 -3.83 13.27
CA ASN A 70 5.52 -3.44 14.60
C ASN A 70 4.19 -2.67 14.57
N PHE A 71 3.27 -3.09 13.71
CA PHE A 71 1.89 -2.60 13.76
C PHE A 71 1.16 -3.24 14.95
N SER A 72 0.23 -2.50 15.57
CA SER A 72 -0.63 -3.06 16.61
C SER A 72 -1.57 -4.13 16.03
N ASP A 73 -1.95 -5.10 16.87
CA ASP A 73 -2.89 -6.17 16.48
C ASP A 73 -4.24 -5.59 16.01
N GLU A 74 -4.67 -4.47 16.60
CA GLU A 74 -5.86 -3.71 16.19
C GLU A 74 -5.73 -3.17 14.76
N LEU A 75 -4.58 -2.57 14.41
CA LEU A 75 -4.33 -2.07 13.07
C LEU A 75 -4.24 -3.23 12.07
N GLY A 76 -3.56 -4.32 12.44
CA GLY A 76 -3.47 -5.53 11.60
C GLY A 76 -4.85 -6.15 11.32
N THR A 77 -5.71 -6.24 12.35
CA THR A 77 -7.08 -6.75 12.23
C THR A 77 -7.91 -5.87 11.32
N PHE A 78 -7.86 -4.54 11.51
CA PHE A 78 -8.55 -3.60 10.63
C PHE A 78 -8.13 -3.77 9.16
N LEU A 79 -6.82 -3.87 8.89
CA LEU A 79 -6.30 -4.04 7.53
C LEU A 79 -6.70 -5.39 6.92
N PHE A 80 -6.71 -6.47 7.72
CA PHE A 80 -7.23 -7.76 7.29
C PHE A 80 -8.70 -7.67 6.89
N GLU A 81 -9.56 -7.05 7.71
CA GLU A 81 -10.99 -6.89 7.41
C GLU A 81 -11.23 -6.07 6.14
N GLN A 82 -10.41 -5.05 5.87
CA GLN A 82 -10.49 -4.32 4.61
C GLN A 82 -10.07 -5.19 3.43
N GLY A 83 -8.95 -5.90 3.54
CA GLY A 83 -8.46 -6.80 2.50
C GLY A 83 -9.44 -7.92 2.16
N LEU A 84 -10.13 -8.47 3.17
CA LEU A 84 -11.10 -9.55 3.00
C LEU A 84 -12.25 -9.16 2.05
N LYS A 85 -12.64 -7.88 2.02
CA LYS A 85 -13.67 -7.36 1.10
C LYS A 85 -13.31 -7.54 -0.37
N THR A 86 -12.02 -7.70 -0.69
CA THR A 86 -11.54 -7.90 -2.06
C THR A 86 -11.71 -9.33 -2.55
N ASN A 87 -11.89 -10.30 -1.65
CA ASN A 87 -12.28 -11.65 -2.03
C ASN A 87 -13.80 -11.72 -2.17
N THR A 88 -14.28 -11.74 -3.42
CA THR A 88 -15.71 -11.73 -3.75
C THR A 88 -16.37 -13.11 -3.70
N ALA A 89 -15.62 -14.16 -3.32
CA ALA A 89 -16.16 -15.49 -3.10
C ALA A 89 -17.17 -15.50 -1.93
N GLU A 90 -18.22 -16.30 -2.07
CA GLU A 90 -19.23 -16.45 -1.03
C GLU A 90 -18.61 -17.01 0.26
N ASN A 91 -18.85 -16.34 1.40
CA ASN A 91 -18.31 -16.72 2.72
C ASN A 91 -16.77 -16.78 2.77
N ALA A 92 -16.06 -15.96 2.00
CA ALA A 92 -14.61 -15.86 2.06
C ALA A 92 -14.12 -15.57 3.50
N THR A 93 -13.15 -16.36 3.96
CA THR A 93 -12.46 -16.16 5.26
C THR A 93 -10.97 -15.85 5.10
N THR A 94 -10.47 -15.85 3.87
CA THR A 94 -9.09 -15.54 3.49
C THR A 94 -9.09 -14.62 2.29
N TRP A 95 -7.98 -13.95 2.05
CA TRP A 95 -7.75 -13.15 0.84
C TRP A 95 -6.27 -13.18 0.48
N GLY A 96 -5.92 -12.76 -0.73
CA GLY A 96 -4.54 -12.80 -1.20
C GLY A 96 -4.16 -11.55 -1.97
N LEU A 97 -2.91 -11.49 -2.40
CA LEU A 97 -2.40 -10.44 -3.28
C LEU A 97 -3.07 -10.48 -4.66
N ASP A 98 -3.55 -11.66 -5.09
CA ASP A 98 -4.36 -11.84 -6.28
C ASP A 98 -5.75 -11.19 -6.14
N THR A 99 -6.46 -11.41 -5.02
CA THR A 99 -7.78 -10.80 -4.83
C THR A 99 -7.69 -9.31 -4.54
N LEU A 100 -6.64 -8.86 -3.86
CA LEU A 100 -6.39 -7.44 -3.55
C LEU A 100 -6.32 -6.56 -4.80
N SER A 101 -5.97 -7.15 -5.95
CA SER A 101 -5.87 -6.48 -7.26
C SER A 101 -7.24 -6.23 -7.93
N THR A 102 -8.35 -6.63 -7.30
CA THR A 102 -9.70 -6.41 -7.85
C THR A 102 -10.04 -4.93 -7.87
N HIS A 103 -10.20 -4.39 -9.08
CA HIS A 103 -10.45 -2.97 -9.31
C HIS A 103 -11.72 -2.47 -8.60
N ASN A 104 -11.64 -1.25 -8.06
CA ASN A 104 -12.73 -0.51 -7.41
C ASN A 104 -13.29 -1.10 -6.11
N ILE A 105 -12.59 -2.02 -5.43
CA ILE A 105 -12.93 -2.44 -4.05
C ILE A 105 -12.02 -1.73 -3.04
N LEU A 106 -10.73 -2.06 -3.09
CA LEU A 106 -9.66 -1.35 -2.37
C LEU A 106 -8.66 -0.75 -3.34
N GLU A 107 -8.26 -1.53 -4.36
CA GLU A 107 -7.51 -1.03 -5.52
C GLU A 107 -8.30 0.11 -6.18
N HIS A 108 -7.58 1.16 -6.58
CA HIS A 108 -8.14 2.40 -7.07
C HIS A 108 -7.21 3.12 -8.06
N ASP A 109 -7.80 3.91 -8.95
CA ASP A 109 -7.07 4.82 -9.82
C ASP A 109 -6.29 5.89 -9.03
N ALA A 110 -5.39 6.60 -9.70
CA ALA A 110 -4.49 7.58 -9.10
C ALA A 110 -3.53 6.98 -8.06
N SER A 111 -3.16 5.71 -8.25
CA SER A 111 -2.14 5.03 -7.49
C SER A 111 -0.78 5.76 -7.53
N LEU A 112 0.00 5.65 -6.45
CA LEU A 112 1.31 6.30 -6.31
C LEU A 112 2.39 5.66 -7.21
N SER A 113 2.24 4.40 -7.59
CA SER A 113 3.27 3.64 -8.34
C SER A 113 2.72 2.66 -9.38
N ARG A 114 1.40 2.57 -9.54
CA ARG A 114 0.72 1.68 -10.50
C ARG A 114 -0.05 2.52 -11.51
N ALA A 115 -0.20 2.02 -12.73
CA ALA A 115 -1.02 2.68 -13.73
C ALA A 115 -2.51 2.44 -13.43
N ASP A 116 -3.35 3.40 -13.81
CA ASP A 116 -4.81 3.26 -13.71
C ASP A 116 -5.31 2.08 -14.55
N HIS A 117 -6.43 1.50 -14.10
CA HIS A 117 -6.99 0.28 -14.67
C HIS A 117 -7.31 0.41 -16.16
N GLU A 118 -7.84 1.56 -16.60
CA GLU A 118 -8.20 1.83 -18.00
C GLU A 118 -7.02 1.65 -18.97
N TYR A 119 -5.79 1.95 -18.55
CA TYR A 119 -4.63 1.93 -19.45
C TYR A 119 -3.87 0.61 -19.47
N ALA A 120 -3.73 -0.01 -18.30
CA ALA A 120 -2.87 -1.17 -18.14
C ALA A 120 -3.66 -2.44 -17.87
N ASN A 121 -4.85 -2.34 -17.27
CA ASN A 121 -5.55 -3.46 -16.66
C ASN A 121 -4.59 -4.35 -15.84
N ASP A 122 -3.66 -3.70 -15.15
CA ASP A 122 -2.58 -4.30 -14.38
C ASP A 122 -2.35 -3.45 -13.14
N ALA A 123 -2.97 -3.89 -12.05
CA ALA A 123 -2.81 -3.28 -10.73
C ALA A 123 -1.57 -3.79 -9.98
N VAL A 124 -0.77 -4.70 -10.56
CA VAL A 124 0.31 -5.37 -9.83
C VAL A 124 1.66 -4.70 -10.13
N THR A 125 1.95 -4.49 -11.41
CA THR A 125 3.29 -4.10 -11.86
C THR A 125 3.66 -2.68 -11.42
N PHE A 126 4.84 -2.54 -10.81
CA PHE A 126 5.44 -1.23 -10.56
C PHE A 126 5.65 -0.47 -11.86
N ASN A 127 5.10 0.73 -11.95
CA ASN A 127 5.21 1.62 -13.10
C ASN A 127 6.16 2.77 -12.77
N ALA A 128 7.38 2.70 -13.30
CA ALA A 128 8.41 3.70 -13.08
C ALA A 128 7.99 5.11 -13.51
N THR A 129 7.25 5.27 -14.61
CA THR A 129 6.78 6.58 -15.08
C THR A 129 5.80 7.21 -14.09
N VAL A 130 4.84 6.42 -13.59
CA VAL A 130 3.91 6.88 -12.56
C VAL A 130 4.65 7.23 -11.27
N PHE A 131 5.60 6.39 -10.86
CA PHE A 131 6.36 6.63 -9.63
C PHE A 131 7.32 7.83 -9.73
N GLU A 132 7.90 8.10 -10.89
CA GLU A 132 8.67 9.33 -11.12
C GLU A 132 7.78 10.57 -11.01
N GLN A 133 6.55 10.53 -11.55
CA GLN A 133 5.60 11.63 -11.37
C GLN A 133 5.31 11.86 -9.89
N THR A 134 4.97 10.81 -9.15
CA THR A 134 4.74 10.87 -7.69
C THR A 134 5.94 11.47 -6.96
N SER A 135 7.14 10.91 -7.17
CA SER A 135 8.33 11.28 -6.42
C SER A 135 8.96 12.61 -6.86
N SER A 136 8.49 13.20 -7.97
CA SER A 136 8.85 14.56 -8.38
C SER A 136 8.33 15.64 -7.40
N TYR A 137 7.27 15.33 -6.64
CA TYR A 137 6.72 16.21 -5.60
C TYR A 137 7.44 16.08 -4.26
N TRP A 138 8.36 15.12 -4.12
CA TRP A 138 9.25 14.99 -2.97
C TRP A 138 10.46 15.90 -3.16
N THR A 139 10.25 17.20 -2.98
CA THR A 139 11.20 18.28 -3.36
C THR A 139 12.41 18.42 -2.43
N GLY A 140 12.48 17.63 -1.36
CA GLY A 140 13.62 17.56 -0.44
C GLY A 140 14.01 16.12 -0.10
N ASP A 141 15.12 15.96 0.62
CA ASP A 141 15.65 14.65 1.05
C ASP A 141 14.76 13.96 2.08
N LEU A 142 13.95 14.75 2.80
CA LEU A 142 12.95 14.29 3.75
C LEU A 142 11.56 14.61 3.20
N ILE A 143 10.80 13.56 2.85
CA ILE A 143 9.40 13.65 2.48
C ILE A 143 8.62 14.05 3.73
N ASN A 144 7.78 15.08 3.65
CA ASN A 144 6.89 15.49 4.72
C ASN A 144 5.41 15.36 4.30
N ILE A 145 4.48 15.69 5.20
CA ILE A 145 3.04 15.62 4.95
C ILE A 145 2.61 16.41 3.71
N GLN A 146 3.12 17.63 3.50
CA GLN A 146 2.74 18.45 2.36
C GLN A 146 3.22 17.83 1.04
N MET A 147 4.46 17.33 0.99
CA MET A 147 4.98 16.64 -0.20
C MET A 147 4.19 15.36 -0.52
N ALA A 148 3.74 14.63 0.51
CA ALA A 148 2.88 13.46 0.34
C ALA A 148 1.50 13.85 -0.21
N ALA A 149 0.91 14.94 0.31
CA ALA A 149 -0.37 15.48 -0.14
C ALA A 149 -0.29 15.99 -1.60
N ASP A 150 0.77 16.72 -1.95
CA ASP A 150 1.00 17.26 -3.29
C ASP A 150 1.17 16.13 -4.31
N ALA A 151 1.95 15.09 -3.96
CA ALA A 151 2.15 13.91 -4.81
C ALA A 151 0.82 13.19 -5.06
N ARG A 152 0.03 12.95 -4.01
CA ARG A 152 -1.30 12.33 -4.12
C ARG A 152 -2.25 13.17 -4.98
N LEU A 153 -2.28 14.48 -4.74
CA LEU A 153 -3.13 15.40 -5.52
C LEU A 153 -2.74 15.39 -6.99
N ALA A 154 -1.45 15.41 -7.29
CA ALA A 154 -0.95 15.37 -8.65
C ALA A 154 -1.37 14.09 -9.39
N ARG A 155 -1.29 12.93 -8.73
CA ARG A 155 -1.79 11.66 -9.29
C ARG A 155 -3.29 11.73 -9.57
N ILE A 156 -4.09 12.25 -8.64
CA ILE A 156 -5.54 12.42 -8.83
C ILE A 156 -5.85 13.35 -10.01
N VAL A 157 -5.18 14.49 -10.10
CA VAL A 157 -5.38 15.48 -11.19
C VAL A 157 -4.96 14.90 -12.53
N ASP A 158 -3.86 14.16 -12.58
CA ASP A 158 -3.37 13.49 -13.78
C ASP A 158 -4.37 12.44 -14.29
N SER A 159 -4.81 11.54 -13.40
CA SER A 159 -5.83 10.54 -13.71
C SER A 159 -7.15 11.20 -14.14
N LEU A 160 -7.66 12.20 -13.42
CA LEU A 160 -8.86 12.96 -13.82
C LEU A 160 -8.73 13.61 -15.20
N LYS A 161 -7.52 14.04 -15.58
CA LYS A 161 -7.30 14.76 -16.84
C LYS A 161 -7.24 13.81 -18.03
N TYR A 162 -6.63 12.65 -17.86
CA TYR A 162 -6.31 11.76 -18.98
C TYR A 162 -7.18 10.50 -19.03
N ASN A 163 -7.61 9.97 -17.89
CA ASN A 163 -8.40 8.73 -17.80
C ASN A 163 -9.90 9.08 -17.89
N PRO A 164 -10.56 8.79 -19.04
CA PRO A 164 -11.99 9.09 -19.20
C PRO A 164 -12.89 8.22 -18.31
N GLU A 165 -12.39 7.08 -17.84
CA GLU A 165 -13.09 6.14 -16.95
C GLU A 165 -12.62 6.29 -15.49
N PHE A 166 -11.99 7.42 -15.14
CA PHE A 166 -11.45 7.65 -13.81
C PHE A 166 -12.48 7.37 -12.71
N SER A 167 -12.11 6.46 -11.81
CA SER A 167 -12.92 6.07 -10.67
C SER A 167 -12.11 6.14 -9.38
N LEU A 168 -12.58 6.96 -8.44
CA LEU A 168 -12.03 7.01 -7.09
C LEU A 168 -13.17 7.00 -6.07
N SER A 169 -13.44 5.82 -5.53
CA SER A 169 -14.46 5.63 -4.48
C SER A 169 -14.05 6.36 -3.18
N ALA A 170 -15.01 6.56 -2.27
CA ALA A 170 -14.70 7.13 -0.95
C ALA A 170 -13.68 6.27 -0.19
N THR A 171 -13.76 4.94 -0.31
CA THR A 171 -12.80 4.00 0.27
C THR A 171 -11.42 4.16 -0.37
N GLY A 172 -11.33 4.16 -1.70
CA GLY A 172 -10.07 4.36 -2.42
C GLY A 172 -9.42 5.71 -2.08
N ALA A 173 -10.21 6.78 -1.99
CA ALA A 173 -9.71 8.09 -1.59
C ALA A 173 -9.08 8.10 -0.18
N GLN A 174 -9.68 7.38 0.79
CA GLN A 174 -9.14 7.23 2.14
C GLN A 174 -7.86 6.38 2.15
N PHE A 175 -7.84 5.27 1.39
CA PHE A 175 -6.67 4.40 1.26
C PHE A 175 -5.50 5.09 0.57
N GLY A 176 -5.72 5.81 -0.53
CA GLY A 176 -4.66 6.57 -1.18
C GLY A 176 -4.02 7.66 -0.30
N ALA A 177 -4.77 8.23 0.66
CA ALA A 177 -4.16 9.09 1.69
C ALA A 177 -3.42 8.28 2.76
N GLY A 178 -3.97 7.12 3.14
CA GLY A 178 -3.40 6.21 4.13
C GLY A 178 -2.09 5.58 3.67
N GLU A 179 -1.92 5.34 2.38
CA GLU A 179 -0.66 4.88 1.76
C GLU A 179 0.45 5.92 1.91
N GLY A 180 0.11 7.20 1.73
CA GLY A 180 1.00 8.32 2.02
C GLY A 180 1.44 8.35 3.48
N ALA A 181 0.48 8.17 4.39
CA ALA A 181 0.76 8.10 5.81
C ALA A 181 1.63 6.88 6.17
N ALA A 182 1.35 5.72 5.57
CA ALA A 182 2.03 4.46 5.85
C ALA A 182 3.53 4.54 5.55
N TYR A 183 3.96 5.06 4.39
CA TYR A 183 5.39 5.16 4.13
C TYR A 183 6.09 6.19 5.02
N LEU A 184 5.40 7.27 5.44
CA LEU A 184 5.96 8.26 6.37
C LEU A 184 6.20 7.68 7.76
N ILE A 185 5.26 6.88 8.28
CA ILE A 185 5.36 6.32 9.64
C ILE A 185 6.22 5.05 9.69
N VAL A 186 6.24 4.24 8.63
CA VAL A 186 7.04 3.00 8.57
C VAL A 186 8.51 3.31 8.35
N PHE A 187 8.84 4.22 7.44
CA PHE A 187 10.23 4.47 7.03
C PHE A 187 10.83 5.77 7.59
N GLY A 188 10.11 6.46 8.47
CA GLY A 188 10.43 7.82 8.86
C GLY A 188 10.52 8.08 10.36
N ASN A 189 10.79 9.35 10.68
CA ASN A 189 10.66 9.90 12.02
C ASN A 189 9.19 10.21 12.28
N ARG A 190 8.59 9.50 13.22
CA ARG A 190 7.16 9.61 13.55
C ARG A 190 6.80 10.85 14.36
N THR A 191 7.76 11.51 15.00
CA THR A 191 7.52 12.79 15.69
C THR A 191 7.49 13.95 14.71
N GLU A 192 8.42 13.97 13.75
CA GLU A 192 8.48 15.00 12.70
C GLU A 192 7.55 14.70 11.52
N VAL A 193 7.06 13.45 11.43
CA VAL A 193 6.28 12.90 10.31
C VAL A 193 7.01 13.12 8.98
N THR A 194 8.29 12.72 8.97
CA THR A 194 9.17 12.82 7.82
C THR A 194 9.80 11.49 7.49
N ALA A 195 9.99 11.16 6.21
CA ALA A 195 10.72 9.96 5.78
C ALA A 195 11.81 10.29 4.76
N ARG A 196 12.92 9.56 4.85
CA ARG A 196 14.02 9.69 3.89
C ARG A 196 13.55 9.30 2.48
N LYS A 197 13.71 10.21 1.53
CA LYS A 197 13.29 10.04 0.14
C LYS A 197 13.92 8.81 -0.51
N ASP A 198 15.23 8.62 -0.32
CA ASP A 198 15.98 7.49 -0.89
C ASP A 198 15.51 6.14 -0.33
N VAL A 199 15.21 6.07 0.98
CA VAL A 199 14.66 4.87 1.63
C VAL A 199 13.28 4.51 1.07
N VAL A 200 12.38 5.49 0.98
CA VAL A 200 11.01 5.27 0.45
C VAL A 200 11.07 4.88 -1.03
N ARG A 201 11.93 5.51 -1.84
CA ARG A 201 12.12 5.13 -3.24
C ARG A 201 12.61 3.70 -3.38
N SER A 202 13.66 3.33 -2.64
CA SER A 202 14.19 1.96 -2.63
C SER A 202 13.10 0.93 -2.30
N PHE A 203 12.25 1.22 -1.31
CA PHE A 203 11.12 0.36 -0.97
C PHE A 203 10.14 0.14 -2.13
N PHE A 204 9.68 1.22 -2.79
CA PHE A 204 8.74 1.09 -3.91
C PHE A 204 9.35 0.38 -5.12
N GLU A 205 10.62 0.67 -5.43
CA GLU A 205 11.31 0.14 -6.61
C GLU A 205 11.70 -1.34 -6.44
N ASN A 206 11.97 -1.79 -5.21
CA ASN A 206 12.52 -3.12 -4.97
C ASN A 206 11.59 -4.06 -4.18
N GLU A 207 10.51 -3.54 -3.58
CA GLU A 207 9.62 -4.29 -2.69
C GLU A 207 10.41 -5.14 -1.68
N ARG A 208 11.36 -4.47 -1.01
CA ARG A 208 12.32 -5.01 -0.06
C ARG A 208 12.41 -4.08 1.16
N LEU A 209 12.52 -4.65 2.36
CA LEU A 209 12.78 -3.89 3.57
C LEU A 209 14.20 -3.27 3.47
N PRO A 210 14.35 -1.94 3.60
CA PRO A 210 15.61 -1.23 3.33
C PRO A 210 16.61 -1.30 4.50
N THR A 211 16.84 -2.50 5.04
CA THR A 211 17.69 -2.76 6.21
C THR A 211 19.17 -2.45 5.95
N ASP A 212 19.62 -2.62 4.71
CA ASP A 212 20.95 -2.20 4.24
C ASP A 212 21.13 -0.67 4.16
N MET A 213 20.03 0.09 4.17
CA MET A 213 20.02 1.55 4.23
C MET A 213 19.89 2.10 5.66
N GLY A 214 19.98 1.22 6.66
CA GLY A 214 19.89 1.54 8.09
C GLY A 214 18.46 1.62 8.63
N TRP A 215 17.45 1.20 7.86
CA TRP A 215 16.10 1.08 8.39
C TRP A 215 16.00 -0.08 9.37
N THR A 216 15.25 0.13 10.45
CA THR A 216 14.91 -0.89 11.44
C THR A 216 13.41 -0.87 11.67
N ILE A 217 12.87 -1.99 12.16
CA ILE A 217 11.46 -2.08 12.57
C ILE A 217 11.11 -0.89 13.48
N PRO A 218 10.02 -0.14 13.20
CA PRO A 218 9.57 0.98 14.01
C PRO A 218 9.38 0.61 15.49
N SER A 219 9.74 1.50 16.40
CA SER A 219 9.46 1.36 17.84
C SER A 219 9.15 2.74 18.44
N PRO A 220 8.08 2.91 19.25
CA PRO A 220 7.12 1.89 19.73
C PRO A 220 6.21 1.33 18.62
N ALA A 221 5.22 0.49 18.94
CA ALA A 221 4.29 -0.02 17.92
C ALA A 221 3.55 1.13 17.20
N ILE A 222 3.28 0.95 15.90
CA ILE A 222 2.44 1.83 15.09
C ILE A 222 0.99 1.49 15.35
N THR A 223 0.21 2.49 15.73
CA THR A 223 -1.21 2.29 16.12
C THR A 223 -2.15 2.72 15.00
N ILE A 224 -3.37 2.20 15.01
CA ILE A 224 -4.42 2.65 14.08
C ILE A 224 -4.70 4.15 14.22
N LYS A 225 -4.69 4.66 15.46
CA LYS A 225 -4.88 6.08 15.75
C LYS A 225 -3.82 6.95 15.07
N GLU A 226 -2.56 6.59 15.21
CA GLU A 226 -1.45 7.34 14.61
C GLU A 226 -1.51 7.33 13.07
N LEU A 227 -1.76 6.17 12.47
CA LEU A 227 -1.92 6.07 11.01
C LEU A 227 -3.05 7.01 10.55
N PHE A 228 -4.18 7.03 11.27
CA PHE A 228 -5.33 7.88 10.92
C PHE A 228 -5.02 9.36 11.12
N GLU A 229 -4.30 9.74 12.17
CA GLU A 229 -3.89 11.15 12.39
C GLU A 229 -3.02 11.67 11.24
N VAL A 230 -2.03 10.89 10.79
CA VAL A 230 -1.18 11.28 9.66
C VAL A 230 -1.96 11.28 8.34
N LYS A 231 -2.83 10.29 8.11
CA LYS A 231 -3.72 10.24 6.95
C LYS A 231 -4.64 11.46 6.89
N ASP A 232 -5.28 11.82 8.00
CA ASP A 232 -6.18 12.97 8.07
C ASP A 232 -5.41 14.28 7.88
N ALA A 233 -4.16 14.37 8.36
CA ALA A 233 -3.28 15.50 8.08
C ALA A 233 -2.94 15.61 6.58
N ILE A 234 -2.65 14.49 5.89
CA ILE A 234 -2.45 14.47 4.44
C ILE A 234 -3.72 14.91 3.70
N ILE A 235 -4.89 14.43 4.09
CA ILE A 235 -6.17 14.86 3.52
C ILE A 235 -6.36 16.37 3.71
N ALA A 236 -6.11 16.88 4.92
CA ALA A 236 -6.24 18.30 5.23
C ALA A 236 -5.25 19.20 4.47
N ALA A 237 -4.06 18.69 4.18
CA ALA A 237 -3.02 19.34 3.38
C ALA A 237 -3.25 19.19 1.86
N THR A 238 -4.07 18.23 1.44
CA THR A 238 -4.50 18.05 0.05
C THR A 238 -5.54 19.11 -0.31
N ARG A 239 -5.08 20.36 -0.41
CA ARG A 239 -5.92 21.49 -0.85
C ARG A 239 -5.50 21.89 -2.26
N PHE A 240 -6.47 22.08 -3.12
CA PHE A 240 -6.27 22.92 -4.30
C PHE A 240 -5.96 24.33 -3.78
N GLU A 241 -4.70 24.77 -3.82
CA GLU A 241 -4.43 26.18 -3.60
C GLU A 241 -5.13 26.97 -4.71
N VAL A 242 -6.20 27.66 -4.32
CA VAL A 242 -6.98 28.55 -5.18
C VAL A 242 -6.09 29.66 -5.75
N GLU A 243 -4.94 29.96 -5.14
CA GLU A 243 -3.95 30.86 -5.73
C GLU A 243 -3.49 30.41 -7.11
N GLY A 244 -3.25 29.11 -7.34
CA GLY A 244 -2.88 28.58 -8.65
C GLY A 244 -4.00 28.71 -9.68
N VAL A 245 -5.25 28.52 -9.25
CA VAL A 245 -6.44 28.69 -10.09
C VAL A 245 -6.66 30.17 -10.42
N GLU A 246 -6.49 31.09 -9.47
CA GLU A 246 -6.59 32.52 -9.69
C GLU A 246 -5.42 33.08 -10.51
N LYS A 247 -4.20 32.52 -10.36
CA LYS A 247 -3.06 32.82 -11.24
C LYS A 247 -3.31 32.30 -12.65
N MET A 248 -3.86 31.09 -12.80
CA MET A 248 -4.22 30.53 -14.11
C MET A 248 -5.36 31.30 -14.77
N LYS A 249 -6.41 31.66 -14.04
CA LYS A 249 -7.51 32.50 -14.53
C LYS A 249 -7.01 33.88 -14.96
N ARG A 250 -6.07 34.48 -14.22
CA ARG A 250 -5.42 35.74 -14.62
C ARG A 250 -4.52 35.57 -15.85
N ALA A 251 -3.71 34.52 -15.90
CA ALA A 251 -2.80 34.24 -17.01
C ALA A 251 -3.55 33.90 -18.32
N HIS A 252 -4.77 33.37 -18.23
CA HIS A 252 -5.59 32.98 -19.37
C HIS A 252 -6.82 33.89 -19.60
N GLY A 253 -6.91 35.04 -18.91
CA GLY A 253 -7.95 36.05 -19.16
C GLY A 253 -9.39 35.64 -18.83
N ILE A 254 -9.58 34.73 -17.88
CA ILE A 254 -10.89 34.09 -17.58
C ILE A 254 -11.75 34.94 -16.60
N LEU A 255 -11.23 36.04 -16.06
CA LEU A 255 -11.93 36.84 -15.03
C LEU A 255 -13.02 37.80 -15.54
N ASP A 256 -13.45 37.74 -16.80
CA ASP A 256 -14.43 38.71 -17.36
C ASP A 256 -15.83 38.15 -17.67
N LYS A 257 -16.19 36.96 -17.18
CA LYS A 257 -17.56 36.45 -17.30
C LYS A 257 -18.11 36.00 -15.97
N GLY A 258 -18.77 36.94 -15.29
CA GLY A 258 -19.55 36.69 -14.09
C GLY A 258 -20.66 35.67 -14.36
N PHE A 259 -20.80 34.75 -13.41
CA PHE A 259 -22.05 34.12 -13.01
C PHE A 259 -22.16 34.32 -11.50
#